data_AF-A0A258FDA9-F1
#
_entry.id   AF-A0A258FDA9-F1
#
_cell.length_a   1.000
_cell.length_b   1.000
_cell.length_c   1.000
_cell.angle_alpha   90.00
_cell.angle_beta   90.00
_cell.angle_gamma   90.00
#
_symmetry.space_group_name_H-M   'P 1'
#
loop_
_entity.id
_entity.type
_entity.pdbx_description
1 polymer ?
#
loop_
_entity_poly.entity_id
_entity_poly.type
_entity_poly.pdbx_seq_one_letter_code
_entity_poly.pdbx_strand_id
1 'polypeptide(L)'
;MTDAAPETKVAANPRHKWYIVHAYSNFEKKVAQHIRDQAKQRDLEDCFSEILVPTEDVVEIRRGRKVNSERKFFPGYVLVKMEL
;
A
#
# COMPACT_ATOMS: atom_id res chain seq x y z
N MET A 1 -7.13 -10.52 -29.52
CA MET A 1 -6.33 -11.60 -28.91
C MET A 1 -5.50 -10.93 -27.84
N THR A 2 -5.90 -11.14 -26.59
CA THR A 2 -5.57 -10.34 -25.40
C THR A 2 -4.09 -10.47 -25.06
N ASP A 3 -3.42 -9.32 -24.93
CA ASP A 3 -2.06 -9.20 -24.39
C ASP A 3 -2.13 -9.41 -22.88
N ALA A 4 -1.80 -10.62 -22.44
CA ALA A 4 -1.62 -10.95 -21.04
C ALA A 4 -0.23 -10.46 -20.62
N ALA A 5 -0.18 -9.24 -20.04
CA ALA A 5 1.01 -8.75 -19.37
C ALA A 5 1.50 -9.81 -18.36
N PRO A 6 2.82 -10.06 -18.27
CA PRO A 6 3.34 -11.04 -17.34
C PRO A 6 3.05 -10.55 -15.92
N GLU A 7 2.17 -11.26 -15.22
CA GLU A 7 2.04 -11.13 -13.77
C GLU A 7 3.35 -11.61 -13.15
N THR A 8 4.31 -10.70 -12.99
CA THR A 8 5.49 -10.95 -12.18
C THR A 8 5.05 -11.01 -10.72
N LYS A 9 4.51 -12.16 -10.31
CA LYS A 9 4.48 -12.57 -8.91
C LYS A 9 5.94 -12.69 -8.48
N VAL A 10 6.47 -11.59 -7.95
CA VAL A 10 7.78 -11.56 -7.30
C VAL A 10 7.80 -12.72 -6.30
N ALA A 11 8.66 -13.70 -6.55
CA ALA A 11 8.79 -14.87 -5.71
C ALA A 11 9.03 -14.39 -4.27
N ALA A 12 8.22 -14.89 -3.33
CA ALA A 12 8.33 -14.49 -1.93
C ALA A 12 9.71 -14.88 -1.40
N ASN A 13 10.68 -13.95 -1.39
CA ASN A 13 11.98 -14.21 -0.77
C ASN A 13 11.71 -14.49 0.71
N PRO A 14 12.14 -15.64 1.27
CA PRO A 14 11.87 -16.00 2.67
C PRO A 14 12.49 -15.04 3.69
N ARG A 15 13.36 -14.13 3.24
CA ARG A 15 13.99 -13.07 4.05
C ARG A 15 13.14 -11.81 4.19
N HIS A 16 12.16 -11.61 3.31
CA HIS A 16 11.24 -10.48 3.42
C HIS A 16 10.35 -10.64 4.66
N LYS A 17 10.44 -9.66 5.56
CA LYS A 17 9.64 -9.59 6.78
C LYS A 17 8.64 -8.44 6.69
N TRP A 18 7.54 -8.57 7.42
CA TRP A 18 6.59 -7.49 7.59
C TRP A 18 7.10 -6.50 8.65
N TYR A 19 7.11 -5.23 8.28
CA TYR A 19 7.42 -4.10 9.12
C TYR A 19 6.23 -3.17 9.16
N ILE A 20 6.11 -2.46 10.28
CA ILE A 20 5.07 -1.46 10.50
C ILE A 20 5.73 -0.10 10.48
N VAL A 21 5.26 0.76 9.59
CA VAL A 21 5.65 2.17 9.53
C VAL A 21 4.54 2.99 10.15
N HIS A 22 4.89 3.73 11.20
CA HIS A 22 3.99 4.70 11.80
C HIS A 22 4.00 5.99 10.97
N ALA A 23 2.82 6.40 10.52
CA ALA A 23 2.59 7.58 9.71
C ALA A 23 1.57 8.50 10.38
N TYR A 24 1.57 9.77 10.01
CA TYR A 24 0.50 10.67 10.45
C TYR A 24 -0.83 10.26 9.82
N SER A 25 -1.91 10.31 10.60
CA SER A 25 -3.26 10.03 10.13
C SER A 25 -3.64 10.96 8.97
N ASN A 26 -4.27 10.41 7.93
CA ASN A 26 -4.60 11.07 6.64
C ASN A 26 -3.45 11.17 5.64
N PHE A 27 -2.23 10.81 6.03
CA PHE A 27 -1.09 10.77 5.13
C PHE A 27 -0.65 9.36 4.78
N GLU A 28 -1.35 8.32 5.24
CA GLU A 28 -0.92 6.92 5.08
C GLU A 28 -0.74 6.55 3.60
N LYS A 29 -1.72 6.92 2.75
CA LYS A 29 -1.65 6.72 1.29
C LYS A 29 -0.48 7.47 0.66
N LYS A 30 -0.22 8.71 1.12
CA LYS A 30 0.88 9.54 0.61
C LYS A 30 2.24 8.98 1.03
N VAL A 31 2.37 8.50 2.27
CA VAL A 31 3.59 7.86 2.77
C VAL A 31 3.87 6.57 2.01
N ALA A 32 2.86 5.72 1.80
CA ALA A 32 3.00 4.51 1.01
C ALA A 32 3.49 4.80 -0.42
N GLN A 33 2.94 5.84 -1.06
CA GLN A 33 3.40 6.26 -2.39
C GLN A 33 4.83 6.80 -2.35
N HIS A 34 5.15 7.64 -1.36
CA HIS A 34 6.48 8.21 -1.22
C HIS A 34 7.54 7.13 -0.97
N ILE A 35 7.24 6.08 -0.22
CA ILE A 35 8.12 4.92 -0.04
C ILE A 35 8.41 4.24 -1.39
N ARG A 36 7.37 4.00 -2.22
CA ARG A 36 7.56 3.42 -3.57
C ARG A 36 8.44 4.32 -4.44
N ASP A 37 8.15 5.61 -4.45
CA ASP A 37 8.89 6.58 -5.27
C ASP A 37 10.36 6.66 -4.84
N GLN A 38 10.64 6.62 -3.53
CA GLN A 38 12.01 6.60 -3.00
C GLN A 38 12.72 5.28 -3.28
N ALA A 39 12.03 4.14 -3.16
CA ALA A 39 12.59 2.85 -3.52
C ALA A 39 13.01 2.83 -5.00
N LYS A 40 12.14 3.35 -5.87
CA LYS A 40 12.43 3.53 -7.31
C LYS A 40 13.61 4.43 -7.58
N GLN A 41 13.67 5.59 -6.92
CA GLN A 41 14.76 6.55 -7.12
C GLN A 41 16.13 6.03 -6.65
N ARG A 42 16.15 5.05 -5.76
CA ARG A 42 17.36 4.47 -5.19
C ARG A 42 17.68 3.08 -5.74
N ASP A 43 16.94 2.62 -6.74
CA ASP A 43 17.04 1.26 -7.30
C ASP A 43 16.91 0.16 -6.22
N LEU A 44 16.08 0.41 -5.20
CA LEU A 44 15.79 -0.50 -4.08
C LEU A 44 14.45 -1.23 -4.25
N GLU A 45 13.83 -1.18 -5.43
CA GLU A 45 12.52 -1.82 -5.68
C GLU A 45 12.54 -3.32 -5.32
N ASP A 46 13.66 -3.99 -5.57
CA ASP A 46 13.84 -5.43 -5.26
C ASP A 46 13.81 -5.74 -3.75
N CYS A 47 14.09 -4.75 -2.90
CA CYS A 47 14.03 -4.91 -1.44
C CYS A 47 12.60 -4.77 -0.90
N PHE A 48 11.67 -4.17 -1.65
CA PHE A 48 10.29 -3.94 -1.24
C PHE A 48 9.34 -4.85 -2.01
N SER A 49 8.85 -5.90 -1.35
CA SER A 49 7.88 -6.82 -1.97
C SER A 49 6.46 -6.24 -2.01
N GLU A 50 6.02 -5.62 -0.91
CA GLU A 50 4.61 -5.22 -0.77
C GLU A 50 4.46 -4.03 0.18
N ILE A 51 3.59 -3.07 -0.16
CA ILE A 51 3.28 -1.92 0.69
C ILE A 51 1.76 -1.76 0.74
N LEU A 52 1.20 -1.95 1.93
CA LEU A 52 -0.24 -1.99 2.19
C LEU A 52 -0.66 -0.91 3.18
N VAL A 53 -1.78 -0.25 2.89
CA VAL A 53 -2.42 0.75 3.76
C VAL A 53 -3.75 0.17 4.25
N PRO A 54 -3.97 0.01 5.58
CA PRO A 54 -5.17 -0.60 6.13
C PRO A 54 -6.35 0.38 6.16
N THR A 55 -6.85 0.73 4.97
CA THR A 55 -8.04 1.57 4.74
C THR A 55 -9.07 0.79 3.95
N GLU A 56 -10.35 0.91 4.29
CA GLU A 56 -11.47 0.33 3.54
C GLU A 56 -12.34 1.46 2.99
N ASP A 57 -12.67 1.39 1.69
CA ASP A 57 -13.60 2.32 1.07
C ASP A 57 -15.03 1.86 1.37
N VAL A 58 -15.77 2.66 2.13
CA VAL A 58 -17.19 2.41 2.46
C VAL A 58 -18.08 3.37 1.68
N VAL A 59 -19.12 2.84 1.06
CA VAL A 59 -20.13 3.66 0.37
C VAL A 59 -21.23 4.02 1.36
N GLU A 60 -21.22 5.26 1.84
CA GLU A 60 -22.30 5.80 2.67
C GLU A 60 -23.39 6.44 1.79
N ILE A 61 -24.65 6.26 2.15
CA ILE A 61 -25.75 7.02 1.53
C ILE A 61 -26.05 8.22 2.42
N ARG A 62 -25.65 9.42 1.98
CA ARG A 62 -26.00 10.68 2.64
C ARG A 62 -26.93 11.50 1.76
N ARG A 63 -28.11 11.85 2.29
CA ARG A 63 -29.13 12.67 1.60
C ARG A 63 -29.50 12.12 0.20
N GLY A 64 -29.63 10.79 0.10
CA GLY A 64 -29.98 10.10 -1.15
C GLY A 64 -28.86 10.01 -2.20
N ARG A 65 -27.65 10.52 -1.92
CA ARG A 65 -26.48 10.37 -2.79
C ARG A 65 -25.49 9.38 -2.18
N LYS A 66 -24.90 8.53 -3.03
CA LYS A 66 -23.79 7.66 -2.66
C LYS A 66 -22.54 8.51 -2.50
N VAL A 67 -21.96 8.52 -1.30
CA VAL A 67 -20.71 9.19 -0.96
C VAL A 67 -19.70 8.10 -0.63
N ASN A 68 -18.57 8.08 -1.33
CA ASN A 68 -17.43 7.26 -0.93
C ASN A 68 -16.81 7.90 0.31
N SER A 69 -16.79 7.17 1.41
CA SER A 69 -16.11 7.54 2.65
C SER A 69 -15.06 6.49 2.94
N GLU A 70 -13.90 6.89 3.47
CA GLU A 70 -12.85 5.95 3.84
C GLU A 70 -12.95 5.62 5.32
N ARG A 71 -13.16 4.34 5.64
CA ARG A 71 -13.09 3.84 7.02
C ARG A 71 -11.68 3.31 7.29
N LYS A 72 -11.03 3.88 8.30
CA LYS A 72 -9.67 3.49 8.71
C LYS A 72 -9.76 2.49 9.86
N PHE A 73 -9.22 1.29 9.66
CA PHE A 73 -9.16 0.28 10.72
C PHE A 73 -7.97 0.50 11.64
N PHE A 74 -6.88 1.08 11.13
CA PHE A 74 -5.67 1.44 11.88
C PHE A 74 -5.11 2.78 11.37
N PRO A 75 -5.67 3.93 11.79
CA PRO A 75 -5.18 5.23 11.34
C PRO A 75 -3.72 5.40 11.77
N GLY A 76 -2.88 5.87 10.84
CA GLY A 76 -1.45 6.09 11.07
C GLY A 76 -0.55 4.87 10.92
N TYR A 77 -1.02 3.77 10.32
CA TYR A 77 -0.18 2.58 10.08
C TYR A 77 -0.05 2.29 8.58
N VAL A 78 1.16 1.93 8.16
CA VAL A 78 1.46 1.39 6.83
C VAL A 78 2.23 0.09 7.02
N LEU A 79 1.78 -0.98 6.37
CA LEU A 79 2.44 -2.28 6.41
C LEU A 79 3.38 -2.38 5.22
N VAL A 80 4.63 -2.75 5.48
CA VAL A 80 5.67 -2.86 4.46
C VAL A 80 6.33 -4.22 4.57
N LYS A 81 6.34 -4.98 3.48
CA LYS A 81 7.07 -6.23 3.38
C LYS A 81 8.40 -5.95 2.67
N MET A 82 9.49 -5.94 3.42
CA MET A 82 10.82 -5.64 2.89
C MET A 82 11.89 -6.61 3.44
N GLU A 83 13.01 -6.73 2.74
CA GLU A 83 14.23 -7.35 3.24
C GLU A 83 15.12 -6.22 3.81
N LEU A 84 15.59 -6.41 5.04
CA LEU A 84 16.46 -5.46 5.74
C LEU A 84 17.88 -6.03 5.83
#